data_AF-A0A6L3X333-F1
#
_entry.id   AF-A0A6L3X333-F1
#
_cell.length_a   1.000
_cell.length_b   1.000
_cell.length_c   1.000
_cell.angle_alpha   90.00
_cell.angle_beta   90.00
_cell.angle_gamma   90.00
#
_symmetry.space_group_name_H-M   'P 1'
#
loop_
_entity.id
_entity.type
_entity.pdbx_description
1 polymer ?
#
loop_
_entity_poly.entity_id
_entity_poly.type
_entity_poly.pdbx_seq_one_letter_code
_entity_poly.pdbx_strand_id
1 'polypeptide(L)'
;MNRDAICRQLTSQIKRLIDNGNDSAELLPDIRLLYGTQPGTRTPVMYQPGIVFLFSGHKIGYINERVFRYDTNEYLLLTVPLPFECETFATEEVPLAGIRVNVDILQLQELLMEIGEDELFRPSMAASGINSAPLSEEILCAIERLL
;
A
#
# COMPACT_ATOMS: atom_id res chain seq x y z
N MET A 1 -4.80 -15.95 -12.07
CA MET A 1 -3.31 -15.86 -12.00
C MET A 1 -2.84 -16.51 -10.68
N ASN A 2 -1.59 -16.99 -10.50
CA ASN A 2 -1.19 -17.54 -9.17
C ASN A 2 -0.74 -16.41 -8.24
N ARG A 3 -1.67 -15.87 -7.44
CA ARG A 3 -1.44 -14.76 -6.50
C ARG A 3 -0.22 -14.99 -5.61
N ASP A 4 -0.10 -16.17 -5.01
CA ASP A 4 0.98 -16.49 -4.07
C ASP A 4 2.35 -16.53 -4.76
N ALA A 5 2.40 -16.94 -6.04
CA ALA A 5 3.62 -16.88 -6.82
C ALA A 5 4.05 -15.43 -7.08
N ILE A 6 3.10 -14.56 -7.46
CA ILE A 6 3.35 -13.14 -7.72
C ILE A 6 3.77 -12.42 -6.44
N CYS A 7 3.05 -12.62 -5.34
CA CYS A 7 3.39 -12.02 -4.05
C CYS A 7 4.82 -12.39 -3.61
N ARG A 8 5.24 -13.65 -3.82
CA ARG A 8 6.64 -14.07 -3.55
C ARG A 8 7.65 -13.43 -4.49
N GLN A 9 7.32 -13.30 -5.77
CA GLN A 9 8.16 -12.62 -6.76
C GLN A 9 8.35 -11.14 -6.40
N LEU A 10 7.26 -10.41 -6.15
CA LEU A 10 7.29 -9.00 -5.77
C LEU A 10 8.05 -8.78 -4.47
N THR A 11 7.85 -9.65 -3.47
CA THR A 11 8.61 -9.64 -2.21
C THR A 11 10.12 -9.75 -2.47
N SER A 12 10.53 -10.66 -3.36
CA SER A 12 11.94 -10.87 -3.71
C SER A 12 12.53 -9.69 -4.49
N GLN A 13 11.75 -9.11 -5.40
CA GLN A 13 12.14 -7.91 -6.16
C GLN A 13 12.34 -6.70 -5.26
N ILE A 14 11.40 -6.45 -4.34
CA ILE A 14 11.49 -5.35 -3.36
C ILE A 14 12.73 -5.49 -2.50
N LYS A 15 12.98 -6.68 -1.96
CA LYS A 15 14.20 -6.96 -1.17
C LYS A 15 15.44 -6.62 -1.97
N ARG A 16 15.54 -7.11 -3.22
CA ARG A 16 16.68 -6.85 -4.11
C ARG A 16 16.86 -5.36 -4.41
N LEU A 17 15.77 -4.62 -4.65
CA LEU A 17 15.82 -3.18 -4.92
C LEU A 17 16.35 -2.40 -3.71
N ILE A 18 15.87 -2.73 -2.50
CA ILE A 18 16.34 -2.12 -1.25
C ILE A 18 17.81 -2.48 -0.98
N ASP A 19 18.19 -3.75 -1.13
CA ASP A 19 19.58 -4.21 -0.92
C ASP A 19 20.58 -3.54 -1.87
N ASN A 20 20.15 -3.21 -3.09
CA ASN A 20 20.98 -2.53 -4.08
C ASN A 20 21.16 -1.03 -3.81
N GLY A 21 20.56 -0.49 -2.74
CA GLY A 21 20.62 0.94 -2.44
C GLY A 21 19.91 1.79 -3.48
N ASN A 22 18.99 1.22 -4.25
CA ASN A 22 18.08 2.01 -5.07
C ASN A 22 17.13 2.73 -4.11
N ASP A 23 17.51 3.93 -3.70
CA ASP A 23 16.59 4.80 -3.00
C ASP A 23 15.52 5.17 -4.02
N SER A 24 14.41 4.42 -4.02
CA SER A 24 13.31 4.63 -4.97
C SER A 24 12.84 6.09 -4.95
N ALA A 25 13.10 6.80 -3.85
CA ALA A 25 12.89 8.23 -3.71
C ALA A 25 13.61 9.11 -4.75
N GLU A 26 14.78 8.72 -5.28
CA GLU A 26 15.50 9.51 -6.29
C GLU A 26 14.90 9.38 -7.69
N LEU A 27 14.36 8.21 -8.04
CA LEU A 27 13.80 7.93 -9.38
C LEU A 27 12.28 8.11 -9.41
N LEU A 28 11.60 7.78 -8.31
CA LEU A 28 10.15 7.77 -8.16
C LEU A 28 9.80 8.32 -6.76
N PRO A 29 9.79 9.65 -6.57
CA PRO A 29 9.60 10.27 -5.25
C PRO A 29 8.26 9.90 -4.58
N ASP A 30 7.26 9.54 -5.38
CA ASP A 30 5.95 9.11 -4.91
C ASP A 30 5.89 7.62 -4.54
N ILE A 31 6.96 6.86 -4.76
CA ILE A 31 7.05 5.43 -4.48
C ILE A 31 8.04 5.17 -3.36
N ARG A 32 7.55 4.53 -2.29
CA ARG A 32 8.39 4.00 -1.21
C ARG A 32 8.28 2.49 -1.11
N LEU A 33 9.41 1.83 -1.18
CA LEU A 33 9.51 0.40 -0.91
C LEU A 33 9.49 0.15 0.60
N LEU A 34 8.83 -0.93 1.00
CA LEU A 34 8.71 -1.35 2.40
C LEU A 34 9.29 -2.76 2.50
N TYR A 35 10.29 -2.96 3.35
CA TYR A 35 10.78 -4.29 3.70
C TYR A 35 11.24 -4.34 5.14
N GLY A 36 10.92 -5.43 5.85
CA GLY A 36 11.40 -5.66 7.21
C GLY A 36 11.07 -7.06 7.70
N THR A 37 11.98 -7.66 8.45
CA THR A 37 11.83 -9.01 9.03
C THR A 37 11.49 -8.99 10.52
N GLN A 38 11.47 -7.81 11.14
CA GLN A 38 11.20 -7.67 12.56
C GLN A 38 9.77 -7.19 12.81
N PRO A 39 9.08 -7.73 13.82
CA PRO A 39 7.79 -7.21 14.23
C PRO A 39 7.94 -5.78 14.77
N GLY A 40 6.96 -4.94 14.50
CA GLY A 40 6.88 -3.59 15.03
C GLY A 40 5.74 -3.51 16.04
N THR A 41 6.04 -3.07 17.25
CA THR A 41 5.02 -2.90 18.29
C THR A 41 3.99 -1.84 17.90
N ARG A 42 2.82 -1.90 18.53
CA ARG A 42 1.76 -0.88 18.38
C ARG A 42 2.32 0.51 18.71
N THR A 43 2.47 1.34 17.68
CA THR A 43 3.12 2.65 17.77
C THR A 43 2.31 3.72 17.03
N PRO A 44 2.23 4.96 17.57
CA PRO A 44 1.53 6.05 16.91
C PRO A 44 2.28 6.50 15.66
N VAL A 45 1.54 6.74 14.58
CA VAL A 45 2.05 7.11 13.26
C VAL A 45 1.17 8.19 12.64
N MET A 46 1.80 9.13 11.92
CA MET A 46 1.10 10.13 11.12
C MET A 46 1.20 9.74 9.64
N TYR A 47 0.12 9.19 9.07
CA TYR A 47 0.12 8.81 7.66
C TYR A 47 -0.39 9.98 6.80
N GLN A 48 0.38 10.31 5.77
CA GLN A 48 -0.05 11.18 4.68
C GLN A 48 -0.88 10.39 3.66
N PRO A 49 -1.73 11.06 2.86
CA PRO A 49 -2.52 10.42 1.80
C PRO A 49 -1.67 9.53 0.90
N GLY A 50 -2.25 8.40 0.51
CA GLY A 50 -1.57 7.39 -0.28
C GLY A 50 -2.23 6.01 -0.21
N ILE A 51 -1.64 5.08 -0.93
CA ILE A 51 -2.09 3.69 -1.03
C ILE A 51 -0.93 2.78 -0.61
N VAL A 52 -1.21 1.79 0.24
CA VAL A 52 -0.20 0.82 0.69
C VAL A 52 -0.61 -0.58 0.27
N PHE A 53 0.24 -1.22 -0.50
CA PHE A 53 0.09 -2.61 -0.93
C PHE A 53 1.13 -3.48 -0.22
N LEU A 54 0.70 -4.63 0.30
CA LEU A 54 1.58 -5.61 0.92
C LEU A 54 1.57 -6.91 0.11
N PHE A 55 2.73 -7.53 -0.05
CA PHE A 55 2.93 -8.81 -0.75
C PHE A 55 3.45 -9.90 0.17
N SER A 56 3.86 -9.54 1.39
CA SER A 56 4.17 -10.46 2.47
C SER A 56 3.99 -9.74 3.82
N GLY A 57 3.71 -10.52 4.86
CA GLY A 57 3.42 -10.00 6.19
C GLY A 57 2.07 -9.27 6.25
N HIS A 58 1.82 -8.60 7.37
CA HIS A 58 0.60 -7.79 7.54
C HIS A 58 0.79 -6.69 8.58
N LYS A 59 -0.18 -5.77 8.59
CA LYS A 59 -0.27 -4.72 9.60
C LYS A 59 -1.68 -4.64 10.18
N ILE A 60 -1.74 -4.21 11.44
CA ILE A 60 -2.99 -3.89 12.14
C ILE A 60 -2.95 -2.41 12.48
N GLY A 61 -3.99 -1.68 12.11
CA GLY A 61 -4.17 -0.28 12.48
C GLY A 61 -5.29 -0.12 13.50
N TYR A 62 -5.09 0.81 14.43
CA TYR A 62 -6.00 1.12 15.52
C TYR A 62 -6.35 2.61 15.49
N ILE A 63 -7.64 2.93 15.31
CA ILE A 63 -8.14 4.31 15.28
C ILE A 63 -9.45 4.39 16.06
N ASN A 64 -9.43 5.11 17.19
CA ASN A 64 -10.52 5.13 18.17
C ASN A 64 -10.95 3.69 18.54
N GLU A 65 -12.20 3.32 18.29
CA GLU A 65 -12.75 1.99 18.57
C GLU A 65 -12.59 1.02 17.38
N ARG A 66 -12.02 1.46 16.26
CA ARG A 66 -11.86 0.65 15.04
C ARG A 66 -10.49 -0.01 15.00
N VAL A 67 -10.49 -1.29 14.70
CA VAL A 67 -9.30 -2.09 14.38
C VAL A 67 -9.46 -2.61 12.97
N PHE A 68 -8.45 -2.39 12.12
CA PHE A 68 -8.46 -2.87 10.74
C PHE A 68 -7.12 -3.55 10.42
N ARG A 69 -7.18 -4.54 9.54
CA ARG A 69 -6.03 -5.30 9.08
C ARG A 69 -5.88 -5.08 7.59
N TYR A 70 -4.63 -5.00 7.12
CA TYR A 70 -4.32 -5.06 5.70
C TYR A 70 -3.08 -5.93 5.51
N ASP A 71 -3.10 -6.70 4.43
CA ASP A 71 -2.16 -7.79 4.17
C ASP A 71 -2.09 -8.08 2.67
N THR A 72 -1.70 -9.30 2.31
CA THR A 72 -1.59 -9.70 0.91
C THR A 72 -2.93 -9.81 0.19
N ASN A 73 -4.08 -9.66 0.85
CA ASN A 73 -5.42 -9.73 0.25
C ASN A 73 -6.10 -8.37 0.15
N GLU A 74 -5.78 -7.44 1.05
CA GLU A 74 -6.35 -6.08 1.07
C GLU A 74 -5.27 -5.02 1.10
N TYR A 75 -5.43 -3.97 0.30
CA TYR A 75 -4.58 -2.79 0.36
C TYR A 75 -5.19 -1.72 1.26
N LEU A 76 -4.35 -0.86 1.82
CA LEU A 76 -4.77 0.28 2.64
C LEU A 76 -4.89 1.54 1.77
N LEU A 77 -6.01 2.24 1.89
CA LEU A 77 -6.27 3.53 1.26
C LEU A 77 -6.39 4.62 2.34
N LEU A 78 -5.62 5.69 2.15
CA LEU A 78 -5.59 6.87 3.02
C LEU A 78 -5.86 8.12 2.19
N THR A 79 -6.95 8.81 2.50
CA THR A 79 -7.39 9.98 1.71
C THR A 79 -7.18 11.32 2.42
N VAL A 80 -6.86 11.30 3.71
CA VAL A 80 -6.56 12.49 4.51
C VAL A 80 -5.42 12.22 5.49
N PRO A 81 -4.64 13.24 5.89
CA PRO A 81 -3.64 13.08 6.95
C PRO A 81 -4.30 12.74 8.29
N LEU A 82 -3.98 11.59 8.86
CA LEU A 82 -4.58 11.12 10.13
C LEU A 82 -3.55 10.44 11.03
N PRO A 83 -3.56 10.75 12.34
CA PRO A 83 -2.82 9.97 13.32
C PRO A 83 -3.59 8.72 13.70
N PHE A 84 -2.92 7.57 13.71
CA PHE A 84 -3.45 6.32 14.25
C PHE A 84 -2.29 5.47 14.78
N GLU A 85 -2.58 4.37 15.47
CA GLU A 85 -1.53 3.45 15.90
C GLU A 85 -1.43 2.27 14.94
N CYS A 86 -0.21 1.84 14.62
CA CYS A 86 0.05 0.75 13.71
C CYS A 86 0.94 -0.29 14.37
N GLU A 87 0.61 -1.56 14.16
CA GLU A 87 1.39 -2.72 14.58
C GLU A 87 1.77 -3.54 13.36
N THR A 88 3.00 -4.04 13.33
CA THR A 88 3.58 -4.74 12.18
C THR A 88 3.92 -6.17 12.55
N PHE A 89 3.45 -7.10 11.73
CA PHE A 89 3.69 -8.52 11.90
C PHE A 89 4.57 -9.02 10.77
N ALA A 90 5.83 -9.29 11.12
CA ALA A 90 6.86 -9.74 10.22
C ALA A 90 7.84 -10.67 10.96
N THR A 91 8.36 -11.66 10.23
CA THR A 91 9.47 -12.54 10.66
C THR A 91 10.48 -12.69 9.53
N GLU A 92 11.54 -13.47 9.73
CA GLU A 92 12.45 -13.81 8.64
C GLU A 92 11.78 -14.71 7.58
N GLU A 93 10.90 -15.61 8.01
CA GLU A 93 10.15 -16.52 7.14
C GLU A 93 9.01 -15.81 6.40
N VAL A 94 8.39 -14.83 7.07
CA VAL A 94 7.30 -14.02 6.52
C VAL A 94 7.64 -12.54 6.73
N PRO A 95 8.56 -11.97 5.93
CA PRO A 95 8.91 -10.56 6.04
C PRO A 95 7.70 -9.69 5.70
N LEU A 96 7.62 -8.50 6.29
CA LEU A 96 6.78 -7.46 5.70
C LEU A 96 7.45 -7.02 4.41
N ALA A 97 6.73 -7.09 3.30
CA ALA A 97 7.18 -6.54 2.03
C ALA A 97 6.02 -5.85 1.32
N GLY A 98 6.28 -4.68 0.76
CA GLY A 98 5.24 -3.90 0.10
C GLY A 98 5.72 -2.61 -0.54
N ILE A 99 4.77 -1.86 -1.05
CA ILE A 99 4.98 -0.59 -1.71
C ILE A 99 3.94 0.41 -1.20
N ARG A 100 4.40 1.62 -0.94
CA ARG A 100 3.54 2.77 -0.69
C ARG A 100 3.62 3.69 -1.90
N VAL A 101 2.44 4.05 -2.40
CA VAL A 101 2.24 5.07 -3.43
C VAL A 101 1.69 6.31 -2.75
N ASN A 102 2.40 7.42 -2.82
CA ASN A 102 1.85 8.72 -2.43
C ASN A 102 0.88 9.17 -3.51
N VAL A 103 -0.27 9.69 -3.10
CA VAL A 103 -1.26 10.24 -4.04
C VAL A 103 -1.18 11.75 -3.93
N ASP A 104 -0.73 12.38 -5.01
CA ASP A 104 -0.80 13.83 -5.17
C ASP A 104 -2.17 14.24 -5.72
N ILE A 105 -2.75 15.28 -5.13
CA ILE A 105 -4.11 15.73 -5.47
C ILE A 105 -4.16 16.33 -6.88
N LEU A 106 -3.10 17.00 -7.33
CA LEU A 106 -3.05 17.58 -8.68
C LEU A 106 -2.95 16.47 -9.73
N GLN A 107 -2.09 15.48 -9.52
CA GLN A 107 -2.02 14.30 -10.39
C GLN A 107 -3.37 13.56 -10.46
N LEU A 108 -4.07 13.44 -9.31
CA LEU A 108 -5.38 12.82 -9.27
C LEU A 108 -6.43 13.65 -10.05
N GLN A 109 -6.38 14.98 -9.97
CA GLN A 109 -7.28 15.86 -10.72
C GLN A 109 -7.06 15.75 -12.22
N GLU A 110 -5.80 15.73 -12.68
CA GLU A 110 -5.45 15.52 -14.08
C GLU A 110 -5.97 14.18 -14.58
N LEU A 111 -5.76 13.10 -13.81
CA LEU A 111 -6.27 11.78 -14.15
C LEU A 111 -7.81 11.76 -14.23
N LEU A 112 -8.51 12.42 -13.31
CA LEU A 112 -9.97 12.52 -13.35
C LEU A 112 -10.44 13.29 -14.60
N MET A 113 -9.72 14.33 -15.01
CA MET A 113 -10.02 15.06 -16.25
C MET A 113 -9.78 14.20 -17.51
N GLU A 114 -8.74 13.36 -17.51
CA GLU A 114 -8.45 12.43 -18.60
C GLU A 114 -9.48 11.30 -18.71
N ILE A 115 -9.96 10.78 -17.58
CA ILE A 115 -11.03 9.79 -17.54
C ILE A 115 -12.35 10.40 -18.05
N GLY A 116 -12.61 11.66 -17.74
CA GLY A 116 -13.82 12.38 -18.15
C GLY A 116 -15.07 11.92 -17.39
N GLU A 117 -16.24 12.21 -17.96
CA GLU A 117 -17.53 11.77 -17.40
C GLU A 117 -17.87 10.36 -17.92
N ASP A 118 -17.27 9.33 -17.31
CA ASP A 118 -17.68 7.94 -17.53
C ASP A 118 -18.95 7.64 -16.71
N GLU A 119 -20.07 7.32 -17.38
CA GLU A 119 -21.34 6.97 -16.70
C GLU A 119 -21.23 5.74 -15.79
N LEU A 120 -20.22 4.89 -16.00
CA LEU A 120 -19.88 3.74 -15.16
C LEU A 120 -19.06 4.15 -13.92
N PHE A 121 -18.43 5.32 -13.93
CA PHE A 121 -17.69 5.85 -12.79
C PHE A 121 -18.65 6.42 -11.74
N ARG A 122 -19.21 5.52 -10.93
CA ARG A 122 -20.09 5.84 -9.80
C ARG A 122 -19.37 5.55 -8.49
N PRO A 123 -18.48 6.46 -8.03
CA PRO A 123 -17.75 6.23 -6.79
C PRO A 123 -18.75 6.08 -5.63
N SER A 124 -18.60 4.99 -4.86
CA SER A 124 -19.35 4.85 -3.61
C SER A 124 -18.86 5.89 -2.61
N MET A 125 -19.77 6.51 -1.86
CA MET A 125 -19.37 7.38 -0.75
C MET A 125 -18.61 6.57 0.31
N ALA A 126 -17.31 6.84 0.45
CA ALA A 126 -16.53 6.36 1.59
C ALA A 126 -16.75 7.30 2.79
N ALA A 127 -17.15 6.74 3.93
CA ALA A 127 -17.44 7.51 5.14
C ALA A 127 -16.19 7.74 6.03
N SER A 128 -15.02 7.24 5.62
CA SER A 128 -13.80 7.23 6.42
C SER A 128 -12.60 7.69 5.60
N GLY A 129 -11.69 8.43 6.24
CA GLY A 129 -10.40 8.83 5.67
C GLY A 129 -9.39 7.69 5.53
N ILE A 130 -9.71 6.55 6.14
CA ILE A 130 -8.91 5.32 6.15
C ILE A 130 -9.81 4.12 5.84
N ASN A 131 -9.44 3.33 4.84
CA ASN A 131 -10.20 2.17 4.38
C ASN A 131 -9.25 1.08 3.91
N SER A 132 -9.67 -0.18 4.00
CA SER A 132 -9.06 -1.27 3.21
C SER A 132 -9.98 -1.67 2.07
N ALA A 133 -9.39 -2.21 1.00
CA ALA A 133 -10.12 -2.74 -0.13
C ALA A 133 -9.40 -3.95 -0.72
N PRO A 134 -10.13 -4.89 -1.37
CA PRO A 134 -9.53 -6.06 -1.99
C PRO A 134 -8.45 -5.68 -3.00
N LEU A 135 -7.27 -6.26 -2.85
CA LEU A 135 -6.18 -6.15 -3.81
C LEU A 135 -6.46 -7.09 -4.98
N SER A 136 -7.06 -6.56 -6.04
CA SER A 136 -7.48 -7.34 -7.21
C SER A 136 -6.31 -7.87 -8.05
N GLU A 137 -6.58 -8.81 -8.94
CA GLU A 137 -5.57 -9.34 -9.87
C GLU A 137 -5.05 -8.25 -10.82
N GLU A 138 -5.90 -7.32 -11.25
CA GLU A 138 -5.55 -6.21 -12.14
C GLU A 138 -4.59 -5.23 -11.45
N ILE A 139 -4.85 -4.90 -10.18
CA ILE A 139 -3.96 -4.04 -9.39
C ILE A 139 -2.62 -4.74 -9.15
N LEU A 140 -2.62 -6.04 -8.82
CA LEU A 140 -1.38 -6.80 -8.68
C LEU A 140 -0.55 -6.80 -9.97
N CYS A 141 -1.20 -7.00 -11.12
CA CYS A 141 -0.55 -6.95 -12.42
C CYS A 141 0.03 -5.55 -12.72
N ALA A 142 -0.69 -4.49 -12.36
CA ALA A 142 -0.20 -3.12 -12.50
C ALA A 142 1.06 -2.86 -11.64
N ILE A 143 1.09 -3.38 -10.40
CA ILE A 143 2.25 -3.22 -9.52
C ILE A 143 3.44 -4.07 -10.00
N GLU A 144 3.21 -5.26 -10.54
CA GLU A 144 4.27 -6.06 -11.16
C GLU A 144 4.94 -5.34 -12.33
N ARG A 145 4.19 -4.55 -13.11
CA ARG A 145 4.76 -3.75 -14.21
C ARG A 145 5.51 -2.51 -13.73
N LEU A 146 5.24 -2.05 -12.51
CA LEU A 146 5.88 -0.89 -11.91
C LEU A 146 7.28 -1.23 -11.35
N LEU A 147 7.51 -2.48 -10.91
CA LEU A 147 8.74 -2.97 -10.26
C LEU A 147 9.67 -3.76 -11.20
#